data_AF-A0AB33I5T7-F1
#
_entry.id   AF-A0AB33I5T7-F1
#
_cell.length_a   1.000
_cell.length_b   1.000
_cell.length_c   1.000
_cell.angle_alpha   90.00
_cell.angle_beta   90.00
_cell.angle_gamma   90.00
#
_symmetry.space_group_name_H-M   'P 1'
#
loop_
_entity.id
_entity.type
_entity.pdbx_description
1 polymer ?
#
loop_
_entity_poly.entity_id
_entity_poly.type
_entity_poly.pdbx_seq_one_letter_code
_entity_poly.pdbx_strand_id
1 'polypeptide(L)'
;MLQQHAPTETHILPQQAIRDPFVLEFLELKDEYSESDFEEALINHLMDFMLELGDDFAFVGRQRRLRIDDNWFRVDLLFFHRRLRCLLIVDLKVGKFSYSDAGQMNMYLNYAKEHWTLPDENPPIGLVLCAEKGAGEAHYALAGLPNTVLASEYKMQLPDEKRLADELVRTQAVLEEGYRRR
;
A
#
# COMPACT_ATOMS: atom_id res chain seq x y z
N MET A 1 39.11 23.90 7.09
CA MET A 1 38.38 22.66 7.41
C MET A 1 36.95 22.84 6.91
N LEU A 2 36.61 22.27 5.75
CA LEU A 2 35.26 22.32 5.19
C LEU A 2 34.34 21.44 6.04
N GLN A 3 33.37 22.03 6.73
CA GLN A 3 32.23 21.28 7.29
C GLN A 3 31.32 20.91 6.14
N GLN A 4 31.44 19.66 5.67
CA GLN A 4 30.44 19.04 4.83
C GLN A 4 29.17 18.88 5.66
N HIS A 5 28.13 19.65 5.33
CA HIS A 5 26.78 19.36 5.80
C HIS A 5 26.36 18.04 5.14
N ALA A 6 26.22 16.99 5.94
CA ALA A 6 25.52 15.78 5.50
C ALA A 6 24.10 16.20 5.07
N PRO A 7 23.58 15.72 3.92
CA PRO A 7 22.24 16.07 3.51
C PRO A 7 21.27 15.61 4.60
N THR A 8 20.39 16.53 5.03
CA THR A 8 19.32 16.24 5.97
C THR A 8 18.49 15.08 5.41
N GLU A 9 18.60 13.90 6.03
CA GLU A 9 17.78 12.74 5.67
C GLU A 9 16.31 13.14 5.83
N THR A 10 15.62 13.31 4.70
CA THR A 10 14.20 13.65 4.70
C THR A 10 13.45 12.39 5.08
N HIS A 11 13.10 12.28 6.36
CA HIS A 11 12.33 11.16 6.91
C HIS A 11 10.94 11.14 6.27
N ILE A 12 10.71 10.22 5.33
CA ILE A 12 9.38 10.04 4.71
C ILE A 12 8.55 9.16 5.62
N LEU A 13 7.31 9.58 5.91
CA LEU A 13 6.33 8.72 6.56
C LEU A 13 5.74 7.73 5.53
N PRO A 14 5.48 6.46 5.90
CA PRO A 14 4.82 5.49 5.02
C PRO A 14 3.58 6.02 4.30
N GLN A 15 2.74 6.80 4.98
CA GLN A 15 1.53 7.39 4.42
C GLN A 15 1.80 8.40 3.29
N GLN A 16 3.00 8.99 3.26
CA GLN A 16 3.41 9.94 2.21
C GLN A 16 4.08 9.25 1.03
N ALA A 17 4.53 8.00 1.21
CA ALA A 17 5.20 7.20 0.20
C ALA A 17 4.21 6.38 -0.66
N ILE A 18 3.02 6.10 -0.13
CA ILE A 18 1.99 5.30 -0.80
C ILE A 18 0.92 6.24 -1.37
N ARG A 19 0.54 6.02 -2.64
CA ARG A 19 -0.57 6.75 -3.27
C ARG A 19 -1.90 6.30 -2.68
N ASP A 20 -2.84 7.23 -2.52
CA ASP A 20 -4.23 6.93 -2.13
C ASP A 20 -5.16 8.00 -2.74
N PRO A 21 -6.05 7.65 -3.70
CA PRO A 21 -6.25 6.33 -4.30
C PRO A 21 -5.26 6.00 -5.44
N PHE A 22 -5.18 4.71 -5.81
CA PHE A 22 -4.52 4.24 -7.03
C PHE A 22 -5.48 4.29 -8.23
N VAL A 23 -5.04 4.85 -9.37
CA VAL A 23 -5.82 4.82 -10.62
C VAL A 23 -5.30 3.69 -11.52
N LEU A 24 -6.10 2.64 -11.71
CA LEU A 24 -5.70 1.38 -12.36
C LEU A 24 -6.52 1.10 -13.64
N GLU A 25 -6.89 2.15 -14.37
CA GLU A 25 -7.69 2.05 -15.60
C GLU A 25 -7.01 1.23 -16.71
N PHE A 26 -5.69 1.17 -16.69
CA PHE A 26 -4.87 0.39 -17.63
C PHE A 26 -5.10 -1.12 -17.57
N LEU A 27 -5.77 -1.63 -16.54
CA LEU A 27 -6.04 -3.06 -16.38
C LEU A 27 -7.19 -3.58 -17.26
N GLU A 28 -8.05 -2.68 -17.74
CA GLU A 28 -9.19 -2.99 -18.62
C GLU A 28 -10.06 -4.19 -18.14
N LEU A 29 -10.17 -4.39 -16.83
CA LEU A 29 -10.95 -5.48 -16.25
C LEU A 29 -12.46 -5.26 -16.44
N LYS A 30 -13.17 -6.36 -16.72
CA LYS A 30 -14.64 -6.38 -16.84
C LYS A 30 -15.32 -6.17 -15.48
N ASP A 31 -16.63 -5.95 -15.45
CA ASP A 31 -17.37 -5.60 -14.22
C ASP A 31 -17.32 -6.69 -13.12
N GLU A 32 -17.16 -7.97 -13.49
CA GLU A 32 -17.04 -9.07 -12.54
C GLU A 32 -15.66 -9.72 -12.65
N TYR A 33 -14.88 -9.69 -11.56
CA TYR A 33 -13.55 -10.28 -11.44
C TYR A 33 -13.28 -10.71 -9.99
N SER A 34 -12.46 -11.73 -9.82
CA SER A 34 -11.96 -12.19 -8.51
C SER A 34 -10.66 -11.46 -8.12
N GLU A 35 -10.22 -11.61 -6.86
CA GLU A 35 -8.89 -11.14 -6.44
C GLU A 35 -7.76 -11.75 -7.30
N SER A 36 -7.92 -13.01 -7.72
CA SER A 36 -6.94 -13.68 -8.57
C SER A 36 -6.89 -13.09 -9.98
N ASP A 37 -8.05 -12.74 -10.55
CA ASP A 37 -8.12 -12.05 -11.85
C ASP A 37 -7.50 -10.65 -11.75
N PHE A 38 -7.74 -9.94 -10.65
CA PHE A 38 -7.18 -8.62 -10.39
C PHE A 38 -5.66 -8.65 -10.29
N GLU A 39 -5.13 -9.59 -9.52
CA GLU A 39 -3.70 -9.80 -9.39
C GLU A 39 -3.04 -10.19 -10.73
N GLU A 40 -3.68 -11.08 -11.50
CA GLU A 40 -3.17 -11.50 -12.81
C GLU A 40 -3.11 -10.32 -13.79
N ALA A 41 -4.16 -9.49 -13.84
CA ALA A 41 -4.15 -8.27 -14.65
C ALA A 41 -3.04 -7.30 -14.20
N LEU A 42 -2.91 -7.05 -12.90
CA LEU A 42 -1.85 -6.18 -12.36
C LEU A 42 -0.45 -6.65 -12.76
N ILE A 43 -0.22 -7.96 -12.79
CA ILE A 43 1.08 -8.51 -13.15
C ILE A 43 1.32 -8.45 -14.66
N ASN A 44 0.31 -8.69 -15.47
CA ASN A 44 0.40 -8.51 -16.92
C ASN A 44 0.72 -7.05 -17.29
N HIS A 45 0.28 -6.11 -16.46
CA HIS A 45 0.55 -4.68 -16.56
C HIS A 45 1.53 -4.17 -15.50
N LEU A 46 2.46 -5.02 -15.02
CA LEU A 46 3.35 -4.65 -13.92
C LEU A 46 4.17 -3.39 -14.22
N MET A 47 4.53 -3.17 -15.49
CA MET A 47 5.22 -1.95 -15.93
C MET A 47 4.40 -0.70 -15.64
N ASP A 48 3.13 -0.67 -16.06
CA ASP A 48 2.22 0.45 -15.84
C ASP A 48 1.94 0.64 -14.35
N PHE A 49 1.76 -0.46 -13.62
CA PHE A 49 1.60 -0.41 -12.16
C PHE A 49 2.84 0.14 -11.45
N MET A 50 4.06 -0.19 -11.90
CA MET A 50 5.29 0.35 -11.33
C MET A 50 5.40 1.87 -11.58
N LEU A 51 4.93 2.37 -12.74
CA LEU A 51 4.84 3.80 -13.01
C LEU A 51 3.83 4.50 -12.09
N GLU A 52 2.71 3.82 -11.80
CA GLU A 52 1.72 4.30 -10.84
C GLU A 52 2.20 4.23 -9.38
N LEU A 53 3.08 3.29 -9.03
CA LEU A 53 3.72 3.30 -7.71
C LEU A 53 4.76 4.42 -7.58
N GLY A 54 5.54 4.65 -8.65
CA GLY A 54 6.62 5.62 -8.70
C GLY A 54 8.00 4.98 -8.58
N ASP A 55 9.04 5.81 -8.68
CA ASP A 55 10.39 5.31 -8.91
C ASP A 55 10.94 4.50 -7.73
N ASP A 56 10.54 4.78 -6.49
CA ASP A 56 11.19 4.18 -5.31
C ASP A 56 10.84 2.70 -5.06
N PHE A 57 10.01 2.09 -5.90
CA PHE A 57 9.57 0.71 -5.72
C PHE A 57 10.36 -0.25 -6.61
N ALA A 58 10.74 -1.39 -6.03
CA ALA A 58 11.32 -2.51 -6.74
C ALA A 58 10.44 -3.76 -6.53
N PHE A 59 10.03 -4.41 -7.60
CA PHE A 59 9.29 -5.67 -7.52
C PHE A 59 10.20 -6.81 -7.03
N VAL A 60 9.78 -7.49 -5.96
CA VAL A 60 10.52 -8.62 -5.36
C VAL A 60 9.87 -9.94 -5.73
N GLY A 61 8.54 -10.00 -5.76
CA GLY A 61 7.82 -11.20 -6.18
C GLY A 61 6.31 -11.10 -6.01
N ARG A 62 5.62 -12.16 -6.40
CA ARG A 62 4.18 -12.33 -6.24
C ARG A 62 3.83 -13.70 -5.66
N GLN A 63 2.62 -13.85 -5.16
CA GLN A 63 2.09 -15.11 -4.63
C GLN A 63 3.05 -15.76 -3.62
N ARG A 64 3.72 -14.93 -2.82
CA ARG A 64 4.79 -15.37 -1.91
C ARG A 64 4.15 -16.16 -0.78
N ARG A 65 4.52 -17.43 -0.67
CA ARG A 65 3.99 -18.33 0.36
C ARG A 65 4.73 -18.16 1.66
N LEU A 66 3.98 -18.16 2.75
CA LEU A 66 4.50 -18.33 4.09
C LEU A 66 3.76 -19.47 4.77
N ARG A 67 4.48 -20.21 5.62
CA ARG A 67 3.93 -21.33 6.37
C ARG A 67 4.06 -21.05 7.85
N ILE A 68 2.93 -21.18 8.56
CA ILE A 68 2.87 -21.10 10.02
C ILE A 68 2.15 -22.36 10.47
N ASP A 69 2.84 -23.18 11.25
CA ASP A 69 2.41 -24.53 11.61
C ASP A 69 2.06 -25.37 10.36
N ASP A 70 0.81 -25.79 10.24
CA ASP A 70 0.29 -26.56 9.11
C ASP A 70 -0.55 -25.72 8.13
N ASN A 71 -0.61 -24.40 8.35
CA ASN A 71 -1.34 -23.48 7.49
C ASN A 71 -0.43 -22.81 6.48
N TRP A 72 -0.88 -22.80 5.22
CA TRP A 72 -0.25 -22.05 4.14
C TRP A 72 -1.00 -20.75 3.93
N PHE A 73 -0.26 -19.65 3.96
CA PHE A 73 -0.75 -18.34 3.59
C PHE A 73 -0.01 -17.82 2.38
N ARG A 74 -0.57 -16.78 1.77
CA ARG A 74 -0.04 -16.21 0.55
C ARG A 74 -0.17 -14.69 0.59
N VAL A 75 0.93 -14.02 0.27
CA VAL A 75 0.98 -12.60 0.00
C VAL A 75 0.85 -12.40 -1.51
N ASP A 76 -0.03 -11.51 -1.94
CA ASP A 76 -0.28 -11.28 -3.36
C ASP A 76 0.94 -10.68 -4.05
N LEU A 77 1.43 -9.53 -3.57
CA LEU A 77 2.60 -8.86 -4.13
C LEU A 77 3.59 -8.45 -3.04
N LEU A 78 4.88 -8.53 -3.38
CA LEU A 78 5.98 -8.13 -2.52
C LEU A 78 6.88 -7.15 -3.28
N PHE A 79 7.06 -5.97 -2.69
CA PHE A 79 7.95 -4.93 -3.19
C PHE A 79 9.01 -4.58 -2.15
N PHE A 80 10.05 -3.89 -2.59
CA PHE A 80 10.98 -3.19 -1.73
C PHE A 80 10.90 -1.69 -2.00
N HIS A 81 10.78 -0.88 -0.96
CA HIS A 81 10.79 0.56 -1.08
C HIS A 81 12.19 1.11 -0.79
N ARG A 82 12.85 1.69 -1.80
CA ARG A 82 14.26 2.10 -1.75
C ARG A 82 14.55 3.16 -0.70
N ARG A 83 13.74 4.22 -0.62
CA ARG A 83 13.92 5.29 0.38
C ARG A 83 13.54 4.90 1.80
N LEU A 84 12.44 4.18 1.98
CA LEU A 84 12.03 3.67 3.29
C LEU A 84 12.93 2.51 3.75
N ARG A 85 13.67 1.88 2.83
CA ARG A 85 14.55 0.73 3.05
C ARG A 85 13.84 -0.45 3.71
N CYS A 86 12.63 -0.77 3.27
CA CYS A 86 11.83 -1.86 3.84
C CYS A 86 11.07 -2.64 2.77
N LEU A 87 10.65 -3.85 3.12
CA LEU A 87 9.67 -4.59 2.34
C LEU A 87 8.29 -3.93 2.44
N LEU A 88 7.59 -3.87 1.32
CA LEU A 88 6.18 -3.54 1.22
C LEU A 88 5.41 -4.79 0.83
N ILE A 89 4.58 -5.28 1.75
CA ILE A 89 3.68 -6.42 1.56
C ILE A 89 2.34 -5.88 1.09
N VAL A 90 1.86 -6.33 -0.07
CA VAL A 90 0.60 -5.87 -0.65
C VAL A 90 -0.38 -7.02 -0.75
N ASP A 91 -1.61 -6.78 -0.29
CA ASP A 91 -2.73 -7.70 -0.37
C ASP A 91 -3.88 -7.02 -1.13
N LEU A 92 -4.47 -7.71 -2.11
CA LEU A 92 -5.48 -7.16 -3.00
C LEU A 92 -6.87 -7.59 -2.55
N LYS A 93 -7.83 -6.66 -2.54
CA LYS A 93 -9.24 -6.93 -2.20
C LYS A 93 -10.17 -6.33 -3.22
N VAL A 94 -10.96 -7.15 -3.92
CA VAL A 94 -12.04 -6.66 -4.79
C VAL A 94 -13.18 -6.07 -3.97
N GLY A 95 -13.32 -6.52 -2.72
CA GLY A 95 -14.30 -6.01 -1.78
C GLY A 95 -13.83 -4.81 -0.95
N LYS A 96 -14.69 -4.45 0.00
CA LYS A 96 -14.43 -3.45 1.03
C LYS A 96 -13.40 -3.97 2.04
N PHE A 97 -12.48 -3.09 2.45
CA PHE A 97 -11.56 -3.38 3.56
C PHE A 97 -12.30 -3.70 4.86
N SER A 98 -11.87 -4.76 5.54
CA SER A 98 -12.45 -5.25 6.79
C SER A 98 -11.39 -5.38 7.91
N TYR A 99 -11.87 -5.53 9.15
CA TYR A 99 -10.97 -5.82 10.29
C TYR A 99 -10.20 -7.15 10.14
N SER A 100 -10.73 -8.11 9.39
CA SER A 100 -10.07 -9.39 9.11
C SER A 100 -8.80 -9.17 8.30
N ASP A 101 -8.86 -8.28 7.30
CA ASP A 101 -7.73 -7.96 6.43
C ASP A 101 -6.60 -7.29 7.24
N ALA A 102 -6.95 -6.42 8.20
CA ALA A 102 -6.00 -5.80 9.11
C ALA A 102 -5.25 -6.84 9.96
N GLY A 103 -5.99 -7.80 10.52
CA GLY A 103 -5.42 -8.89 11.33
C GLY A 103 -4.49 -9.79 10.51
N GLN A 104 -4.93 -10.18 9.31
CA GLN A 104 -4.15 -10.97 8.37
C GLN A 104 -2.85 -10.26 7.97
N MET A 105 -2.93 -8.97 7.60
CA MET A 105 -1.76 -8.18 7.24
C MET A 105 -0.79 -8.04 8.42
N ASN A 106 -1.29 -7.80 9.63
CA ASN A 106 -0.42 -7.71 10.81
C ASN A 106 0.34 -9.02 11.07
N MET A 107 -0.29 -10.18 10.83
CA MET A 107 0.38 -11.47 10.89
C MET A 107 1.47 -11.58 9.81
N TYR A 108 1.19 -11.16 8.57
CA TYR A 108 2.18 -11.16 7.49
C TYR A 108 3.40 -10.30 7.82
N LEU A 109 3.20 -9.12 8.39
CA LEU A 109 4.29 -8.23 8.77
C LEU A 109 5.16 -8.80 9.88
N ASN A 110 4.56 -9.45 10.88
CA ASN A 110 5.33 -10.15 11.92
C ASN A 110 6.18 -11.28 11.33
N TYR A 111 5.60 -12.11 10.46
CA TYR A 111 6.33 -13.19 9.81
C TYR A 111 7.49 -12.67 8.96
N ALA A 112 7.23 -11.65 8.13
CA ALA A 112 8.24 -11.04 7.27
C ALA A 112 9.36 -10.39 8.07
N LYS A 113 9.04 -9.68 9.15
CA LYS A 113 10.03 -9.07 10.04
C LYS A 113 11.03 -10.08 10.61
N GLU A 114 10.57 -11.29 10.90
CA GLU A 114 11.41 -12.34 11.47
C GLU A 114 12.16 -13.16 10.41
N HIS A 115 11.54 -13.39 9.24
CA HIS A 115 12.04 -14.38 8.28
C HIS A 115 12.50 -13.81 6.93
N TRP A 116 12.01 -12.63 6.54
CA TRP A 116 12.24 -12.05 5.20
C TRP A 116 13.03 -10.74 5.24
N THR A 117 12.90 -9.96 6.31
CA THR A 117 13.59 -8.69 6.50
C THR A 117 15.07 -8.91 6.81
N LEU A 118 15.94 -8.22 6.09
CA LEU A 118 17.38 -8.27 6.32
C LEU A 118 17.80 -7.38 7.51
N PRO A 119 18.97 -7.64 8.14
CA PRO A 119 19.40 -6.90 9.33
C PRO A 119 19.55 -5.38 9.14
N ASP A 120 19.76 -4.91 7.91
CA ASP A 120 19.93 -3.50 7.55
C ASP A 120 18.69 -2.87 6.89
N GLU A 121 17.57 -3.60 6.90
CA GLU A 121 16.27 -3.13 6.44
C GLU A 121 15.40 -2.65 7.62
N ASN A 122 14.58 -1.63 7.34
CA ASN A 122 13.57 -1.16 8.26
C ASN A 122 12.40 -2.15 8.35
N PRO A 123 11.59 -2.10 9.43
CA PRO A 123 10.42 -2.96 9.57
C PRO A 123 9.50 -2.90 8.34
N PRO A 124 8.92 -4.04 7.92
CA PRO A 124 8.08 -4.08 6.74
C PRO A 124 6.79 -3.27 6.93
N ILE A 125 6.23 -2.80 5.82
CA ILE A 125 4.97 -2.07 5.77
C ILE A 125 3.94 -2.92 5.04
N GLY A 126 2.71 -2.94 5.55
CA GLY A 126 1.58 -3.60 4.91
C GLY A 126 0.71 -2.62 4.18
N LEU A 127 0.30 -2.95 2.97
CA LEU A 127 -0.66 -2.20 2.17
C LEU A 127 -1.79 -3.13 1.74
N VAL A 128 -3.01 -2.83 2.17
CA VAL A 128 -4.21 -3.46 1.61
C VAL A 128 -4.78 -2.53 0.55
N LEU A 129 -4.82 -3.01 -0.70
CA LEU A 129 -5.37 -2.27 -1.83
C LEU A 129 -6.78 -2.79 -2.09
N CYS A 130 -7.79 -1.97 -1.81
CA CYS A 130 -9.20 -2.38 -1.80
C CYS A 130 -10.08 -1.52 -2.70
N ALA A 131 -11.23 -2.04 -3.14
CA ALA A 131 -12.15 -1.26 -3.98
C ALA A 131 -12.83 -0.13 -3.19
N GLU A 132 -13.10 -0.36 -1.91
CA GLU A 132 -13.70 0.62 -0.99
C GLU A 132 -13.02 0.58 0.38
N LYS A 133 -12.70 1.76 0.92
CA LYS A 133 -12.17 1.93 2.27
C LYS A 133 -13.27 2.52 3.14
N GLY A 134 -13.93 1.67 3.92
CA GLY A 134 -14.90 2.13 4.92
C GLY A 134 -14.22 2.94 6.02
N ALA A 135 -14.27 4.27 5.96
CA ALA A 135 -13.48 5.15 6.82
C ALA A 135 -13.57 4.85 8.33
N GLY A 136 -14.77 4.53 8.84
CA GLY A 136 -14.97 4.18 10.24
C GLY A 136 -14.37 2.83 10.61
N GLU A 137 -14.66 1.79 9.85
CA GLU A 137 -14.15 0.44 10.10
C GLU A 137 -12.62 0.38 9.94
N ALA A 138 -12.09 1.03 8.89
CA ALA A 138 -10.66 1.14 8.67
C ALA A 138 -9.94 1.86 9.82
N HIS A 139 -10.52 2.94 10.35
CA HIS A 139 -9.96 3.65 11.50
C HIS A 139 -9.81 2.72 12.71
N TYR A 140 -10.86 2.00 13.09
CA TYR A 140 -10.83 1.13 14.26
C TYR A 140 -10.01 -0.14 14.04
N ALA A 141 -9.99 -0.69 12.83
CA ALA A 141 -9.21 -1.89 12.50
C ALA A 141 -7.69 -1.62 12.49
N LEU A 142 -7.28 -0.42 12.08
CA LEU A 142 -5.86 -0.04 11.99
C LEU A 142 -5.32 0.59 13.28
N ALA A 143 -6.20 1.13 14.13
CA ALA A 143 -5.81 1.79 15.37
C ALA A 143 -5.12 0.83 16.35
N GLY A 144 -3.93 1.21 16.81
CA GLY A 144 -3.18 0.47 17.84
C GLY A 144 -2.44 -0.77 17.34
N LEU A 145 -2.38 -1.01 16.02
CA LEU A 145 -1.56 -2.08 15.48
C LEU A 145 -0.05 -1.79 15.72
N PRO A 146 0.74 -2.81 16.12
CA PRO A 146 2.17 -2.64 16.38
C PRO A 146 2.99 -2.46 15.08
N ASN A 147 2.50 -3.01 13.98
CA ASN A 147 3.10 -2.87 12.66
C ASN A 147 2.37 -1.81 11.84
N THR A 148 3.07 -1.20 10.88
CA THR A 148 2.47 -0.20 10.00
C THR A 148 1.62 -0.90 8.94
N VAL A 149 0.30 -0.84 9.11
CA VAL A 149 -0.67 -1.31 8.12
C VAL A 149 -1.40 -0.10 7.53
N LEU A 150 -1.41 -0.03 6.21
CA LEU A 150 -2.10 0.99 5.43
C LEU A 150 -3.21 0.32 4.61
N ALA A 151 -4.29 1.05 4.39
CA ALA A 151 -5.33 0.68 3.45
C ALA A 151 -5.48 1.82 2.44
N SER A 152 -5.52 1.49 1.16
CA SER A 152 -5.72 2.46 0.07
C SER A 152 -6.80 1.96 -0.88
N GLU A 153 -7.59 2.90 -1.41
CA GLU A 153 -8.57 2.57 -2.44
C GLU A 153 -7.92 2.51 -3.82
N TYR A 154 -8.39 1.61 -4.67
CA TYR A 154 -8.12 1.70 -6.11
C TYR A 154 -9.38 2.12 -6.90
N LYS A 155 -9.16 2.76 -8.05
CA LYS A 155 -10.19 3.18 -9.00
C LYS A 155 -9.87 2.58 -10.36
N MET A 156 -10.81 1.81 -10.90
CA MET A 156 -10.67 1.15 -12.21
C MET A 156 -11.05 2.06 -13.39
N GLN A 157 -11.61 3.23 -13.10
CA GLN A 157 -11.97 4.25 -14.07
C GLN A 157 -11.66 5.60 -13.45
N LEU A 158 -11.07 6.51 -14.24
CA LEU A 158 -10.91 7.88 -13.79
C LEU A 158 -12.31 8.49 -13.56
N PRO A 159 -12.58 9.10 -12.39
CA PRO A 159 -13.84 9.80 -12.17
C PRO A 159 -13.98 10.96 -13.17
N ASP A 160 -15.23 11.38 -13.41
CA ASP A 160 -15.49 12.53 -14.28
C ASP A 160 -14.78 13.80 -13.77
N GLU A 161 -14.53 14.74 -14.68
CA GLU A 161 -13.74 15.95 -14.41
C GLU A 161 -14.28 16.73 -13.20
N LYS A 162 -15.60 16.75 -13.04
CA LYS A 162 -16.27 17.43 -11.94
C LYS A 162 -15.97 16.75 -10.60
N ARG A 163 -16.12 15.43 -10.52
CA ARG A 163 -15.86 14.66 -9.30
C ARG A 163 -14.38 14.63 -8.95
N LEU A 164 -13.49 14.65 -9.94
CA LEU A 164 -12.05 14.82 -9.73
C LEU A 164 -11.74 16.19 -9.12
N ALA A 165 -12.33 17.27 -9.65
CA ALA A 165 -12.17 18.61 -9.09
C ALA A 165 -12.68 18.69 -7.64
N ASP A 166 -13.81 18.07 -7.34
CA ASP A 166 -14.37 18.02 -5.99
C ASP A 166 -13.44 17.29 -4.99
N GLU A 167 -12.87 16.15 -5.38
CA GLU A 167 -11.92 15.40 -4.53
C GLU A 167 -10.57 16.13 -4.34
N LEU A 168 -10.10 16.87 -5.36
CA LEU A 168 -8.92 17.73 -5.24
C LEU A 168 -9.14 18.83 -4.20
N VAL A 169 -10.28 19.52 -4.27
CA VAL A 169 -10.66 20.56 -3.30
C VAL A 169 -10.78 19.96 -1.90
N ARG A 170 -11.39 18.78 -1.76
CA ARG A 170 -11.51 18.08 -0.48
C ARG A 170 -10.16 17.72 0.11
N THR A 171 -9.27 17.11 -0.68
CA THR A 171 -7.93 16.72 -0.25
C THR A 171 -7.09 17.93 0.15
N GLN A 172 -7.16 19.02 -0.62
CA GLN A 172 -6.49 20.28 -0.29
C GLN A 172 -6.97 20.84 1.05
N ALA A 173 -8.28 20.86 1.31
CA ALA A 173 -8.83 21.33 2.58
C ALA A 173 -8.34 20.48 3.77
N VAL A 174 -8.28 19.15 3.62
CA VAL A 174 -7.77 18.24 4.66
C VAL A 174 -6.28 18.48 4.94
N LEU A 175 -5.48 18.68 3.88
CA LEU A 175 -4.05 19.00 4.02
C LEU A 175 -3.87 20.34 4.73
N GLU A 176 -4.60 21.39 4.33
CA GLU A 176 -4.53 22.71 4.96
C GLU A 176 -4.94 22.70 6.44
N GLU A 177 -5.99 21.97 6.81
CA GLU A 177 -6.36 21.78 8.22
C GLU A 177 -5.27 21.02 9.00
N GLY A 178 -4.66 20.01 8.38
CA GLY A 178 -3.52 19.28 8.96
C GLY A 178 -2.27 20.14 9.14
N TYR A 179 -2.06 21.17 8.31
CA TYR A 179 -0.99 22.17 8.47
C TYR A 179 -1.31 23.20 9.56
N ARG A 180 -2.58 23.61 9.73
CA ARG A 180 -2.98 24.58 10.77
C ARG A 180 -2.97 24.01 12.20
N ARG A 181 -2.98 22.68 12.34
CA ARG A 181 -2.95 22.00 13.65
C ARG A 181 -1.53 21.60 14.11
N ARG A 182 -0.48 21.96 13.37
CA ARG A 182 0.93 21.85 13.79
C ARG A 182 1.47 23.23 14.14
#